data_AF-A0A0D2LZG0-F1
#
_entry.id   AF-A0A0D2LZG0-F1
#
_cell.length_a   1.000
_cell.length_b   1.000
_cell.length_c   1.000
_cell.angle_alpha   90.00
_cell.angle_beta   90.00
_cell.angle_gamma   90.00
#
_symmetry.space_group_name_H-M   'P 1'
#
loop_
_entity.id
_entity.type
_entity.pdbx_description
1 polymer ?
#
loop_
_entity_poly.entity_id
_entity_poly.type
_entity_poly.pdbx_seq_one_letter_code
_entity_poly.pdbx_strand_id
1 'polypeptide(L)'
;MSDSEDYSDEELEAMQQHGEDDSDSGGASGSEGGDEDGSDGEGGPSGAGAHGPGAPAKRKPIYNVDGLHEKLEDIAWGEDAPWEEAQAVTAKEATQVDNIDDDLGRELAFYNQAMGAAAEAIRRFEAAGVAWHRPADYYAEMVKSDEHMAKVKDRLMHEQQQIEEADERRKAREQKAYSKQVQAQKTRERAAEKKRQIEAVSQLRKQRQKSRGAQWEGAGLRPGRGEAWSA
;
A
#
# COMPACT_ATOMS: atom_id res chain seq x y z
N MET A 1 33.39 9.89 29.98
CA MET A 1 32.93 8.67 30.69
C MET A 1 31.63 8.26 30.04
N SER A 2 31.67 7.26 29.15
CA SER A 2 30.48 6.65 28.57
C SER A 2 30.61 5.17 28.88
N ASP A 3 29.67 4.69 29.69
CA ASP A 3 29.64 3.35 30.24
C ASP A 3 29.38 2.37 29.10
N SER A 4 30.38 1.55 28.79
CA SER A 4 30.25 0.44 27.86
C SER A 4 29.88 -0.76 28.72
N GLU A 5 28.59 -0.90 29.03
CA GLU A 5 28.07 -2.08 29.73
C GLU A 5 28.33 -3.31 28.83
N ASP A 6 29.37 -4.06 29.19
CA ASP A 6 29.71 -5.35 28.60
C ASP A 6 28.74 -6.37 29.19
N TYR A 7 27.57 -6.51 28.56
CA TYR A 7 26.57 -7.49 29.00
C TYR A 7 27.18 -8.89 28.97
N SER A 8 27.05 -9.58 30.09
CA SER A 8 27.53 -10.95 30.25
C SER A 8 26.77 -11.91 29.33
N ASP A 9 27.41 -13.04 28.96
CA ASP A 9 26.77 -14.05 28.10
C ASP A 9 25.44 -14.56 28.68
N GLU A 10 25.27 -14.54 30.01
CA GLU A 10 24.02 -14.90 30.71
C GLU A 10 22.91 -13.85 30.52
N GLU A 11 23.25 -12.55 30.44
CA GLU A 11 22.28 -11.47 30.20
C GLU A 11 21.77 -11.49 28.74
N LEU A 12 22.62 -11.90 27.80
CA LEU A 12 22.24 -12.05 26.39
C LEU A 12 21.33 -13.28 26.16
N GLU A 13 21.54 -14.36 26.91
CA GLU A 13 20.63 -15.52 26.91
C GLU A 13 19.28 -15.20 27.55
N ALA A 14 19.25 -14.42 28.63
CA ALA A 14 18.00 -13.98 29.28
C ALA A 14 17.17 -13.06 28.35
N MET A 15 17.81 -12.21 27.56
CA MET A 15 17.14 -11.42 26.51
C MET A 15 16.59 -12.28 25.36
N GLN A 16 17.14 -13.48 25.15
CA GLN A 16 16.71 -14.41 24.12
C GLN A 16 15.42 -15.15 24.52
N GLN A 17 15.23 -15.41 25.81
CA GLN A 17 14.05 -16.13 26.34
C GLN A 17 12.81 -15.23 26.51
N HIS A 18 12.98 -13.91 26.63
CA HIS A 18 11.86 -12.98 26.83
C HIS A 18 11.17 -12.51 25.52
N GLY A 19 11.62 -12.98 24.35
CA GLY A 19 11.08 -12.63 23.04
C GLY A 19 10.11 -13.65 22.44
N GLU A 20 9.72 -14.67 23.21
CA GLU A 20 8.91 -15.82 22.77
C GLU A 20 7.59 -15.92 23.56
N ASP A 21 6.83 -14.84 23.69
CA ASP A 21 5.43 -14.91 24.13
C ASP A 21 4.67 -13.69 23.62
N ASP A 22 4.26 -13.74 22.35
CA ASP A 22 3.12 -12.98 21.82
C ASP A 22 2.65 -13.66 20.53
N SER A 23 2.19 -14.90 20.69
CA SER A 23 1.30 -15.52 19.71
C SER A 23 -0.11 -15.00 19.96
N ASP A 24 -0.42 -13.81 19.43
CA ASP A 24 -1.81 -13.35 19.42
C ASP A 24 -2.60 -14.13 18.36
N SER A 25 -3.56 -14.90 18.85
CA SER A 25 -4.49 -15.72 18.10
C SER A 25 -5.39 -14.82 17.25
N GLY A 26 -5.38 -15.02 15.93
CA GLY A 26 -6.34 -14.39 15.02
C GLY A 26 -7.77 -14.78 15.40
N GLY A 27 -8.44 -13.88 16.13
CA GLY A 27 -9.85 -13.95 16.45
C GLY A 27 -10.71 -13.80 15.19
N ALA A 28 -11.54 -14.80 14.93
CA ALA A 28 -12.58 -14.75 13.92
C ALA A 28 -13.59 -13.66 14.26
N SER A 29 -13.78 -12.69 13.37
CA SER A 29 -14.89 -11.74 13.47
C SER A 29 -16.19 -12.43 13.10
N GLY A 30 -17.03 -12.68 14.09
CA GLY A 30 -18.41 -13.10 13.91
C GLY A 30 -19.23 -12.01 13.23
N SER A 31 -19.87 -12.38 12.12
CA SER A 31 -20.92 -11.61 11.47
C SER A 31 -22.24 -11.99 12.11
N GLU A 32 -22.65 -11.26 13.15
CA GLU A 32 -24.00 -11.34 13.70
C GLU A 32 -24.92 -10.37 12.93
N GLY A 33 -26.10 -10.90 12.59
CA GLY A 33 -27.09 -10.27 11.73
C GLY A 33 -27.83 -9.10 12.36
N GLY A 34 -28.36 -8.26 11.48
CA GLY A 34 -29.43 -7.33 11.75
C GLY A 34 -30.49 -7.51 10.68
N ASP A 35 -31.42 -8.43 10.93
CA ASP A 35 -32.72 -8.48 10.25
C ASP A 35 -33.61 -7.38 10.87
N GLU A 36 -34.09 -6.46 10.04
CA GLU A 36 -35.30 -5.69 10.33
C GLU A 36 -36.29 -5.89 9.18
N ASP A 37 -37.29 -6.71 9.48
CA ASP A 37 -38.55 -6.90 8.77
C ASP A 37 -39.43 -5.64 8.89
N GLY A 38 -40.08 -5.30 7.78
CA GLY A 38 -41.06 -4.23 7.65
C GLY A 38 -42.02 -4.51 6.50
N SER A 39 -42.75 -5.62 6.61
CA SER A 39 -44.07 -5.91 6.02
C SER A 39 -44.86 -4.72 5.43
N ASP A 40 -45.34 -4.85 4.18
CA ASP A 40 -46.79 -4.94 3.95
C ASP A 40 -47.12 -5.52 2.56
N GLY A 41 -48.02 -6.49 2.54
CA GLY A 41 -48.48 -7.18 1.34
C GLY A 41 -49.85 -6.70 0.91
N GLU A 42 -50.15 -6.80 -0.39
CA GLU A 42 -51.51 -7.08 -0.86
C GLU A 42 -51.46 -8.11 -2.00
N GLY A 43 -52.03 -9.28 -1.72
CA GLY A 43 -52.25 -10.34 -2.69
C GLY A 43 -53.53 -10.08 -3.48
N GLY A 44 -53.41 -9.97 -4.80
CA GLY A 44 -54.54 -9.98 -5.73
C GLY A 44 -54.94 -11.42 -6.09
N PRO A 45 -56.25 -11.72 -6.24
CA PRO A 45 -56.76 -13.09 -6.23
C PRO A 45 -56.47 -13.84 -7.52
N SER A 46 -56.07 -15.11 -7.36
CA SER A 46 -56.11 -16.15 -8.38
C SER A 46 -57.55 -16.37 -8.87
N GLY A 47 -57.87 -15.81 -10.03
CA GLY A 47 -59.13 -16.05 -10.74
C GLY A 47 -58.85 -16.68 -12.10
N ALA A 48 -59.09 -17.99 -12.22
CA ALA A 48 -59.23 -18.65 -13.51
C ALA A 48 -60.52 -18.16 -14.19
N GLY A 49 -60.40 -17.45 -15.32
CA GLY A 49 -61.52 -16.90 -16.09
C GLY A 49 -61.10 -16.45 -17.49
N ALA A 50 -61.96 -16.70 -18.47
CA ALA A 50 -61.65 -16.74 -19.90
C ALA A 50 -61.57 -15.37 -20.64
N HIS A 51 -60.67 -15.31 -21.64
CA HIS A 51 -60.65 -14.54 -22.91
C HIS A 51 -60.79 -12.98 -22.97
N GLY A 52 -59.67 -12.31 -23.34
CA GLY A 52 -59.57 -11.22 -24.36
C GLY A 52 -58.92 -9.88 -23.92
N PRO A 53 -58.28 -9.05 -24.79
CA PRO A 53 -57.67 -9.26 -26.12
C PRO A 53 -56.11 -9.20 -26.09
N GLY A 54 -55.49 -9.50 -27.22
CA GLY A 54 -54.06 -9.81 -27.38
C GLY A 54 -53.06 -8.82 -26.79
N ALA A 55 -51.96 -9.37 -26.27
CA ALA A 55 -50.75 -8.62 -25.94
C ALA A 55 -50.40 -7.67 -27.11
N PRO A 56 -50.08 -6.39 -26.85
CA PRO A 56 -49.77 -5.46 -27.92
C PRO A 56 -48.60 -6.03 -28.74
N ALA A 57 -48.86 -6.30 -30.02
CA ALA A 57 -47.82 -6.72 -30.93
C ALA A 57 -46.67 -5.71 -30.82
N LYS A 58 -45.45 -6.19 -30.55
CA LYS A 58 -44.24 -5.36 -30.53
C LYS A 58 -44.16 -4.64 -31.88
N ARG A 59 -44.50 -3.34 -31.90
CA ARG A 59 -44.51 -2.53 -33.12
C ARG A 59 -43.09 -2.58 -33.69
N LYS A 60 -42.94 -2.80 -35.00
CA LYS A 60 -41.61 -2.73 -35.63
C LYS A 60 -41.02 -1.35 -35.34
N PRO A 61 -39.77 -1.25 -34.87
CA PRO A 61 -39.12 0.04 -34.72
C PRO A 61 -39.01 0.67 -36.12
N ILE A 62 -39.61 1.85 -36.29
CA ILE A 62 -39.54 2.63 -37.51
C ILE A 62 -38.45 3.69 -37.29
N TYR A 63 -37.40 3.65 -38.11
CA TYR A 63 -36.36 4.68 -38.12
C TYR A 63 -36.77 5.78 -39.10
N ASN A 64 -37.51 6.78 -38.61
CA ASN A 64 -37.95 7.94 -39.40
C ASN A 64 -36.91 9.06 -39.31
N VAL A 65 -35.98 9.09 -40.26
CA VAL A 65 -34.90 10.08 -40.30
C VAL A 65 -35.44 11.50 -40.51
N ASP A 66 -36.38 11.67 -41.45
CA ASP A 66 -36.92 12.99 -41.81
C ASP A 66 -37.63 13.65 -40.62
N GLY A 67 -38.44 12.88 -39.89
CA GLY A 67 -39.12 13.37 -38.69
C GLY A 67 -38.17 13.68 -37.53
N LEU A 68 -37.02 12.99 -37.44
CA LEU A 68 -35.98 13.32 -36.45
C LEU A 68 -35.29 14.65 -36.78
N HIS A 69 -35.02 14.92 -38.06
CA HIS A 69 -34.45 16.20 -38.50
C HIS A 69 -35.43 17.36 -38.32
N GLU A 70 -36.69 17.19 -38.72
CA GLU A 70 -37.74 18.20 -38.50
C GLU A 70 -37.84 18.58 -37.02
N LYS A 71 -37.81 17.58 -36.13
CA LYS A 71 -37.86 17.83 -34.69
C LYS A 71 -36.58 18.41 -34.11
N LEU A 72 -35.42 18.08 -34.69
CA LEU A 72 -34.17 18.70 -34.29
C LEU A 72 -34.20 20.20 -34.62
N GLU A 73 -34.69 20.59 -35.80
CA GLU A 73 -34.81 22.00 -36.20
C GLU A 73 -35.81 22.78 -35.33
N ASP A 74 -36.91 22.14 -34.92
CA ASP A 74 -37.94 22.73 -34.04
C ASP A 74 -37.41 23.05 -32.63
N ILE A 75 -36.48 22.23 -32.10
CA ILE A 75 -35.95 22.36 -30.72
C ILE A 75 -34.54 22.93 -30.64
N ALA A 76 -33.80 22.94 -31.75
CA ALA A 76 -32.40 23.38 -31.76
C ALA A 76 -32.30 24.87 -31.43
N TRP A 77 -31.17 25.22 -30.80
CA TRP A 77 -30.79 26.60 -30.64
C TRP A 77 -30.49 27.21 -32.01
N GLY A 78 -30.80 28.50 -32.18
CA GLY A 78 -30.42 29.23 -33.39
C GLY A 78 -28.89 29.28 -33.55
N GLU A 79 -28.41 29.26 -34.79
CA GLU A 79 -26.97 29.26 -35.10
C GLU A 79 -26.23 30.49 -34.54
N ASP A 80 -26.94 31.59 -34.31
CA ASP A 80 -26.41 32.84 -33.78
C ASP A 80 -26.33 32.89 -32.23
N ALA A 81 -26.73 31.82 -31.53
CA ALA A 81 -26.70 31.80 -30.07
C ALA A 81 -25.25 31.85 -29.54
N PRO A 82 -24.93 32.76 -28.60
CA PRO A 82 -23.62 32.78 -27.96
C PRO A 82 -23.33 31.45 -27.26
N TRP A 83 -22.09 31.01 -27.33
CA TRP A 83 -21.69 29.74 -26.72
C TRP A 83 -21.89 29.72 -25.21
N GLU A 84 -21.84 30.88 -24.55
CA GLU A 84 -21.99 31.09 -23.11
C GLU A 84 -23.36 30.64 -22.57
N GLU A 85 -24.39 30.60 -23.42
CA GLU A 85 -25.74 30.14 -23.06
C GLU A 85 -25.83 28.61 -23.03
N ALA A 86 -25.08 27.94 -23.92
CA ALA A 86 -25.09 26.48 -24.01
C ALA A 86 -24.00 25.83 -23.14
N GLN A 87 -22.82 26.45 -23.07
CA GLN A 87 -21.59 25.97 -22.43
C GLN A 87 -21.22 24.52 -22.80
N ALA A 88 -21.72 24.05 -23.93
CA ALA A 88 -21.53 22.69 -24.39
C ALA A 88 -20.24 22.58 -25.19
N VAL A 89 -19.41 21.60 -24.86
CA VAL A 89 -18.19 21.27 -25.61
C VAL A 89 -18.31 19.83 -26.11
N THR A 90 -18.34 19.67 -27.43
CA THR A 90 -18.33 18.35 -28.07
C THR A 90 -16.89 17.93 -28.32
N ALA A 91 -16.54 16.70 -27.92
CA ALA A 91 -15.25 16.13 -28.22
C ALA A 91 -15.08 15.94 -29.75
N LYS A 92 -13.89 16.26 -30.26
CA LYS A 92 -13.60 16.15 -31.71
C LYS A 92 -13.55 14.70 -32.19
N GLU A 93 -13.05 13.83 -31.35
CA GLU A 93 -12.93 12.40 -31.63
C GLU A 93 -13.91 11.63 -30.75
N ALA A 94 -14.41 10.52 -31.29
CA ALA A 94 -15.26 9.62 -30.51
C ALA A 94 -14.42 8.95 -29.41
N THR A 95 -14.96 8.93 -28.19
CA THR A 95 -14.34 8.27 -27.04
C THR A 95 -14.15 6.79 -27.34
N GLN A 96 -12.90 6.36 -27.39
CA GLN A 96 -12.54 4.97 -27.59
C GLN A 96 -12.39 4.28 -26.25
N VAL A 97 -13.05 3.12 -26.11
CA VAL A 97 -12.93 2.23 -24.96
C VAL A 97 -12.62 0.86 -25.50
N ASP A 98 -11.39 0.38 -25.28
CA ASP A 98 -10.90 -0.87 -25.88
C ASP A 98 -11.66 -2.10 -25.37
N ASN A 99 -11.94 -2.14 -24.06
CA ASN A 99 -12.72 -3.19 -23.43
C ASN A 99 -13.83 -2.56 -22.58
N ILE A 100 -15.08 -2.87 -22.92
CA ILE A 100 -16.24 -2.35 -22.21
C ILE A 100 -16.31 -2.93 -20.79
N ASP A 101 -15.83 -4.15 -20.56
CA ASP A 101 -15.87 -4.79 -19.24
C ASP A 101 -14.74 -4.33 -18.30
N ASP A 102 -13.73 -3.63 -18.83
CA ASP A 102 -12.68 -3.00 -18.03
C ASP A 102 -13.14 -1.63 -17.53
N ASP A 103 -13.62 -1.60 -16.29
CA ASP A 103 -14.13 -0.38 -15.68
C ASP A 103 -13.04 0.70 -15.53
N LEU A 104 -11.82 0.33 -15.12
CA LEU A 104 -10.75 1.29 -14.92
C LEU A 104 -10.33 1.95 -16.24
N GLY A 105 -10.18 1.14 -17.30
CA GLY A 105 -9.90 1.65 -18.65
C GLY A 105 -11.00 2.58 -19.16
N ARG A 106 -12.27 2.20 -18.93
CA ARG A 106 -13.44 3.00 -19.31
C ARG A 106 -13.54 4.30 -18.53
N GLU A 107 -13.34 4.28 -17.21
CA GLU A 107 -13.32 5.47 -16.35
C GLU A 107 -12.22 6.45 -16.79
N LEU A 108 -11.04 5.93 -17.13
CA LEU A 108 -9.94 6.75 -17.62
C LEU A 108 -10.27 7.44 -18.96
N ALA A 109 -10.96 6.74 -19.86
CA ALA A 109 -11.41 7.32 -21.13
C ALA A 109 -12.41 8.47 -20.90
N PHE A 110 -13.38 8.29 -20.01
CA PHE A 110 -14.35 9.34 -19.65
C PHE A 110 -13.67 10.52 -18.95
N TYR A 111 -12.74 10.23 -18.04
CA TYR A 111 -11.94 11.25 -17.36
C TYR A 111 -11.18 12.13 -18.36
N ASN A 112 -10.49 11.51 -19.32
CA ASN A 112 -9.73 12.24 -20.33
C ASN A 112 -10.62 13.08 -21.24
N GLN A 113 -11.79 12.56 -21.63
CA GLN A 113 -12.78 13.33 -22.39
C GLN A 113 -13.26 14.56 -21.61
N ALA A 114 -13.63 14.39 -20.33
CA ALA A 114 -14.10 15.48 -19.48
C ALA A 114 -13.00 16.52 -19.24
N MET A 115 -11.76 16.08 -19.00
CA MET A 115 -10.61 16.95 -18.82
C MET A 115 -10.32 17.79 -20.08
N GLY A 116 -10.37 17.17 -21.26
CA GLY A 116 -10.20 17.87 -22.53
C GLY A 116 -11.28 18.92 -22.78
N ALA A 117 -12.54 18.58 -22.48
CA ALA A 117 -13.67 19.50 -22.59
C ALA A 117 -13.55 20.68 -21.60
N ALA A 118 -13.14 20.42 -20.36
CA ALA A 118 -12.91 21.46 -19.35
C ALA A 118 -11.79 22.43 -19.76
N ALA A 119 -10.68 21.91 -20.28
CA ALA A 119 -9.58 22.75 -20.76
C ALA A 119 -9.99 23.64 -21.94
N GLU A 120 -10.81 23.12 -22.86
CA GLU A 120 -11.36 23.91 -23.97
C GLU A 120 -12.34 24.99 -23.48
N ALA A 121 -13.22 24.66 -22.53
CA ALA A 121 -14.14 25.63 -21.93
C ALA A 121 -13.39 26.76 -21.21
N ILE A 122 -12.34 26.43 -20.45
CA ILE A 122 -11.49 27.43 -19.77
C ILE A 122 -10.89 28.41 -20.78
N ARG A 123 -10.34 27.92 -21.90
CA ARG A 123 -9.79 28.80 -22.95
C ARG A 123 -10.84 29.75 -23.52
N ARG A 124 -12.08 29.28 -23.71
CA ARG A 124 -13.19 30.12 -24.20
C ARG A 124 -13.56 31.20 -23.20
N PHE A 125 -13.64 30.85 -21.91
CA PHE A 125 -13.90 31.84 -20.85
C PHE A 125 -12.78 32.87 -20.73
N GLU A 126 -11.52 32.45 -20.81
CA GLU A 126 -10.38 33.37 -20.79
C GLU A 126 -10.38 34.33 -21.99
N ALA A 127 -10.69 33.83 -23.20
CA ALA A 127 -10.80 34.65 -24.40
C ALA A 127 -11.97 35.65 -24.32
N ALA A 128 -13.08 35.28 -23.68
CA ALA A 128 -14.23 36.15 -23.42
C ALA A 128 -14.01 37.11 -22.24
N GLY A 129 -12.93 36.95 -21.47
CA GLY A 129 -12.68 37.74 -20.26
C GLY A 129 -13.63 37.43 -19.10
N VAL A 130 -14.23 36.24 -19.08
CA VAL A 130 -15.18 35.80 -18.04
C VAL A 130 -14.44 35.02 -16.95
N ALA A 131 -14.72 35.34 -15.68
CA ALA A 131 -14.14 34.62 -14.56
C ALA A 131 -14.72 33.20 -14.45
N TRP A 132 -13.86 32.19 -14.48
CA TRP A 132 -14.25 30.78 -14.41
C TRP A 132 -13.86 30.09 -13.09
N HIS A 133 -12.85 30.62 -12.39
CA HIS A 133 -12.34 30.01 -11.16
C HIS A 133 -13.13 30.49 -9.94
N ARG A 134 -13.58 29.56 -9.09
CA ARG A 134 -14.25 29.87 -7.82
C ARG A 134 -13.24 30.45 -6.81
N PRO A 135 -13.39 31.70 -6.33
CA PRO A 135 -12.53 32.25 -5.29
C PRO A 135 -12.66 31.46 -3.97
N ALA A 136 -11.56 31.29 -3.24
CA ALA A 136 -11.55 30.56 -1.96
C ALA A 136 -12.41 31.23 -0.87
N ASP A 137 -12.59 32.55 -0.96
CA ASP A 137 -13.37 33.36 -0.02
C ASP A 137 -14.85 33.55 -0.46
N TYR A 138 -15.30 32.81 -1.47
CA TYR A 138 -16.68 32.85 -1.93
C TYR A 138 -17.51 31.71 -1.31
N TYR A 139 -18.16 32.03 -0.18
CA TYR A 139 -19.05 31.13 0.56
C TYR A 139 -20.46 31.17 -0.02
N ALA A 140 -20.82 30.11 -0.76
CA ALA A 140 -22.15 29.86 -1.30
C ALA A 140 -22.53 28.40 -1.02
N GLU A 141 -23.82 28.08 -1.14
CA GLU A 141 -24.30 26.72 -0.96
C GLU A 141 -23.65 25.78 -2.00
N MET A 142 -23.05 24.69 -1.50
CA MET A 142 -22.42 23.65 -2.31
C MET A 142 -23.37 22.45 -2.43
N VAL A 143 -23.20 21.65 -3.49
CA VAL A 143 -24.05 20.45 -3.73
C VAL A 143 -24.02 19.45 -2.56
N LYS A 144 -22.91 19.38 -1.83
CA LYS A 144 -22.76 18.54 -0.63
C LYS A 144 -22.49 19.42 0.58
N SER A 145 -23.10 19.08 1.72
CA SER A 145 -22.88 19.79 2.98
C SER A 145 -21.49 19.54 3.55
N ASP A 146 -21.00 20.49 4.36
CA ASP A 146 -19.72 20.37 5.05
C ASP A 146 -19.70 19.17 6.00
N GLU A 147 -20.82 18.87 6.65
CA GLU A 147 -20.97 17.68 7.50
C GLU A 147 -20.78 16.37 6.72
N HIS A 148 -21.29 16.30 5.49
CA HIS A 148 -21.09 15.14 4.62
C HIS A 148 -19.62 15.03 4.21
N MET A 149 -18.99 16.15 3.82
CA MET A 149 -17.58 16.16 3.41
C MET A 149 -16.61 15.87 4.57
N ALA A 150 -16.98 16.25 5.80
CA ALA A 150 -16.23 15.86 7.00
C ALA A 150 -16.20 14.33 7.17
N LYS A 151 -17.35 13.65 7.01
CA LYS A 151 -17.42 12.18 7.08
C LYS A 151 -16.56 11.50 6.00
N VAL A 152 -16.58 12.04 4.77
CA VAL A 152 -15.72 11.52 3.68
C VAL A 152 -14.25 11.69 4.04
N LYS A 153 -13.86 12.85 4.56
CA LYS A 153 -12.48 13.11 5.00
C LYS A 153 -12.05 12.17 6.12
N ASP A 154 -12.90 11.97 7.12
CA ASP A 154 -12.59 11.08 8.26
C ASP A 154 -12.33 9.65 7.78
N ARG A 155 -13.13 9.16 6.83
CA ARG A 155 -12.91 7.85 6.22
C ARG A 155 -11.57 7.76 5.47
N LEU A 156 -11.23 8.77 4.68
CA LEU A 156 -9.95 8.81 3.96
C LEU A 156 -8.76 8.84 4.93
N MET A 157 -8.85 9.61 6.01
CA MET A 157 -7.80 9.67 7.04
C MET A 157 -7.66 8.32 7.76
N HIS A 158 -8.76 7.65 8.06
CA HIS A 158 -8.75 6.32 8.68
C HIS A 158 -8.14 5.26 7.76
N GLU A 159 -8.46 5.27 6.47
CA GLU A 159 -7.86 4.37 5.47
C GLU A 159 -6.35 4.64 5.33
N GLN A 160 -5.93 5.90 5.31
CA GLN A 160 -4.52 6.29 5.26
C GLN A 160 -3.75 5.81 6.49
N GLN A 161 -4.33 5.95 7.70
CA GLN A 161 -3.72 5.49 8.94
C GLN A 161 -3.53 3.97 8.97
N GLN A 162 -4.53 3.20 8.49
CA GLN A 162 -4.40 1.74 8.40
C GLN A 162 -3.28 1.30 7.46
N ILE A 163 -3.13 1.98 6.32
CA ILE A 163 -2.05 1.70 5.36
C ILE A 163 -0.69 2.02 6.00
N GLU A 164 -0.57 3.18 6.66
CA GLU A 164 0.66 3.59 7.33
C GLU A 164 1.04 2.63 8.45
N GLU A 165 0.09 2.23 9.30
CA GLU A 165 0.34 1.27 10.37
C GLU A 165 0.77 -0.11 9.82
N ALA A 166 0.15 -0.57 8.73
CA ALA A 166 0.56 -1.81 8.07
C ALA A 166 2.00 -1.73 7.53
N ASP A 167 2.36 -0.60 6.91
CA ASP A 167 3.71 -0.35 6.39
C ASP A 167 4.74 -0.20 7.52
N GLU A 168 4.40 0.48 8.60
CA GLU A 168 5.25 0.59 9.79
C GLU A 168 5.48 -0.77 10.45
N ARG A 169 4.42 -1.57 10.58
CA ARG A 169 4.51 -2.94 11.11
C ARG A 169 5.41 -3.82 10.24
N ARG A 170 5.30 -3.70 8.91
CA ARG A 170 6.19 -4.40 7.97
C ARG A 170 7.64 -3.94 8.13
N LYS A 171 7.90 -2.63 8.15
CA LYS A 171 9.24 -2.05 8.37
C LYS A 171 9.83 -2.51 9.71
N ALA A 172 9.04 -2.52 10.79
CA ALA A 172 9.48 -2.98 12.10
C ALA A 172 9.88 -4.46 12.10
N ARG A 173 9.15 -5.32 11.37
CA ARG A 173 9.52 -6.74 11.19
C ARG A 173 10.84 -6.89 10.41
N GLU A 174 11.00 -6.16 9.31
CA GLU A 174 12.23 -6.15 8.51
C GLU A 174 13.44 -5.64 9.33
N GLN A 175 13.26 -4.57 10.10
CA GLN A 175 14.28 -4.02 11.00
C GLN A 175 14.69 -4.98 12.12
N LYS A 176 13.71 -5.68 12.72
CA LYS A 176 14.01 -6.72 13.74
C LYS A 176 14.80 -7.88 13.13
N ALA A 177 14.42 -8.35 11.95
CA ALA A 177 15.14 -9.42 11.25
C ALA A 177 16.58 -9.00 10.90
N TYR A 178 16.75 -7.79 10.36
CA TYR A 178 18.07 -7.24 10.05
C TYR A 178 18.94 -7.06 11.30
N SER A 179 18.36 -6.53 12.39
CA SER A 179 19.07 -6.36 13.66
C SER A 179 19.58 -7.70 14.20
N LYS A 180 18.77 -8.76 14.14
CA LYS A 180 19.18 -10.12 14.52
C LYS A 180 20.34 -10.64 13.65
N GLN A 181 20.29 -10.41 12.33
CA GLN A 181 21.38 -10.80 11.42
C GLN A 181 22.68 -10.05 11.71
N VAL A 182 22.59 -8.73 11.95
CA VAL A 182 23.76 -7.90 12.29
C VAL A 182 24.38 -8.34 13.62
N GLN A 183 23.56 -8.63 14.62
CA GLN A 183 24.06 -9.16 15.90
C GLN A 183 24.76 -10.51 15.71
N ALA A 184 24.15 -11.44 14.98
CA ALA A 184 24.76 -12.74 14.68
C ALA A 184 26.08 -12.60 13.90
N GLN A 185 26.16 -11.69 12.94
CA GLN A 185 27.38 -11.41 12.19
C GLN A 185 28.47 -10.82 13.09
N LYS A 186 28.15 -9.83 13.93
CA LYS A 186 29.10 -9.25 14.89
C LYS A 186 29.64 -10.30 15.85
N THR A 187 28.81 -11.20 16.38
CA THR A 187 29.27 -12.28 17.26
C THR A 187 30.21 -13.25 16.53
N ARG A 188 29.88 -13.62 15.28
CA ARG A 188 30.77 -14.45 14.43
C ARG A 188 32.11 -13.77 14.14
N GLU A 189 32.09 -12.47 13.83
CA GLU A 189 33.31 -11.69 13.59
C GLU A 189 34.18 -11.60 14.85
N ARG A 190 33.59 -11.31 16.01
CA ARG A 190 34.31 -11.29 17.31
C ARG A 190 34.90 -12.66 17.66
N ALA A 191 34.16 -13.74 17.45
CA ALA A 191 34.66 -15.09 17.68
C ALA A 191 35.83 -15.45 16.74
N ALA A 192 35.71 -15.08 15.45
CA ALA A 192 36.78 -15.25 14.48
C ALA A 192 38.02 -14.42 14.83
N GLU A 193 37.84 -13.19 15.30
CA GLU A 193 38.93 -12.32 15.74
C GLU A 193 39.64 -12.89 16.98
N LYS A 194 38.89 -13.30 18.02
CA LYS A 194 39.44 -13.98 19.20
C LYS A 194 40.25 -15.22 18.81
N LYS A 195 39.74 -16.04 17.87
CA LYS A 195 40.46 -17.21 17.36
C LYS A 195 41.76 -16.83 16.66
N ARG A 196 41.74 -15.82 15.78
CA ARG A 196 42.96 -15.30 15.12
C ARG A 196 43.99 -14.78 16.13
N GLN A 197 43.55 -14.07 17.17
CA GLN A 197 44.44 -13.57 18.23
C GLN A 197 45.08 -14.73 19.02
N ILE A 198 44.31 -15.75 19.40
CA ILE A 198 44.83 -16.94 20.09
C ILE A 198 45.85 -17.69 19.20
N GLU A 199 45.54 -17.86 17.92
CA GLU A 199 46.46 -18.48 16.95
C GLU A 199 47.76 -17.68 16.81
N ALA A 200 47.68 -16.35 16.71
CA ALA A 200 48.86 -15.49 16.65
C ALA A 200 49.74 -15.60 17.91
N VAL A 201 49.12 -15.60 19.12
CA VAL A 201 49.85 -15.79 20.39
C VAL A 201 50.46 -17.19 20.48
N SER A 202 49.75 -18.23 20.03
CA SER A 202 50.25 -19.61 19.99
C SER A 202 51.44 -19.75 19.04
N GLN A 203 51.39 -19.12 17.86
CA GLN A 203 52.51 -19.06 16.93
C GLN A 203 53.70 -18.33 17.53
N LEU A 204 53.48 -17.19 18.20
CA LEU A 204 54.53 -16.44 18.89
C LEU A 204 55.18 -17.28 20.01
N ARG A 205 54.37 -18.00 20.80
CA ARG A 205 54.86 -18.94 21.84
C ARG A 205 55.69 -20.07 21.26
N LYS A 206 55.25 -20.68 20.14
CA LYS A 206 56.01 -21.72 19.42
C LYS A 206 57.33 -21.19 18.86
N GLN A 207 57.34 -19.99 18.27
CA GLN A 207 58.58 -19.34 17.84
C GLN A 207 59.53 -19.09 19.03
N ARG A 208 59.00 -18.59 20.15
CA ARG A 208 59.77 -18.33 21.37
C ARG A 208 60.40 -19.61 21.95
N GLN A 209 59.66 -20.73 21.94
CA GLN A 209 60.20 -22.04 22.34
C GLN A 209 61.29 -22.55 21.39
N LYS A 210 61.14 -22.39 20.08
CA LYS A 210 62.19 -22.73 19.10
C LYS A 210 63.47 -21.90 19.31
N SER A 211 63.35 -20.59 19.55
CA SER A 211 64.51 -19.74 19.86
C SER A 211 65.16 -20.08 21.21
N ARG A 212 64.40 -20.56 22.20
CA ARG A 212 64.94 -20.99 23.51
C ARG A 212 65.62 -22.37 23.44
N GLY A 213 65.15 -23.26 22.56
CA GLY A 213 65.82 -24.53 22.25
C GLY A 213 67.16 -24.35 21.54
N ALA A 214 67.24 -23.39 20.60
CA ALA A 214 68.49 -23.02 19.93
C ALA A 214 69.55 -22.41 20.89
N GLN A 215 69.12 -21.81 22.01
CA GLN A 215 70.03 -21.31 23.05
C GLN A 215 70.58 -22.42 23.97
N TRP A 216 69.96 -23.60 24.01
CA TRP A 216 70.40 -24.75 24.82
C TRP A 216 71.32 -25.71 24.05
N GLU A 217 71.17 -25.84 22.73
CA GLU A 217 72.11 -26.63 21.90
C GLU A 217 73.48 -25.95 21.71
N GLY A 218 73.61 -24.65 22.00
CA GLY A 218 74.89 -23.93 21.99
C GLY A 218 75.72 -24.04 23.28
N ALA A 219 75.14 -24.53 24.38
CA ALA A 219 75.79 -24.62 25.69
C ALA A 219 75.96 -26.09 26.11
N GLY A 220 76.92 -26.78 25.49
CA GLY A 220 77.24 -28.16 25.82
C GLY A 220 77.81 -28.29 27.24
N LEU A 221 77.05 -28.88 28.16
CA LEU A 221 77.57 -29.47 29.39
C LEU A 221 77.01 -30.90 29.56
N ARG A 222 77.92 -31.89 29.51
CA ARG A 222 77.64 -33.32 29.60
C ARG A 222 77.09 -33.71 30.98
N PRO A 223 76.08 -34.60 31.10
CA PRO A 223 75.71 -35.18 32.39
C PRO A 223 76.70 -36.30 32.77
N GLY A 224 77.28 -36.17 33.96
CA GLY A 224 78.12 -37.19 34.60
C GLY A 224 77.27 -38.37 35.12
N ARG A 225 77.84 -39.57 35.02
CA ARG A 225 77.33 -40.81 35.63
C ARG A 225 77.46 -40.76 37.16
N GLY A 226 76.44 -41.21 37.87
CA GLY A 226 76.46 -41.51 39.31
C GLY A 226 75.04 -41.91 39.73
N GLU A 227 74.72 -43.20 39.75
CA GLU A 227 74.82 -44.15 40.88
C GLU A 227 73.43 -44.38 41.50
N ALA A 228 73.02 -45.64 41.46
CA ALA A 228 71.78 -46.16 42.00
C ALA A 228 71.94 -46.42 43.50
N TRP A 229 70.95 -46.04 44.30
CA TRP A 229 70.72 -46.65 45.61
C TRP A 229 69.21 -46.82 45.85
N SER A 230 68.83 -48.05 46.19
CA SER A 230 67.53 -48.46 46.73
C SER A 230 67.35 -47.98 48.16
N ALA A 231 66.13 -47.55 48.50
CA ALA A 231 65.28 -48.09 49.56
C ALA A 231 63.87 -47.49 49.41
#